data_AF-A0A7H9HX71-F1
#
_entry.id   AF-A0A7H9HX71-F1
#
_cell.length_a   1.000
_cell.length_b   1.000
_cell.length_c   1.000
_cell.angle_alpha   90.00
_cell.angle_beta   90.00
_cell.angle_gamma   90.00
#
_symmetry.space_group_name_H-M   'P 1'
#
loop_
_entity.id
_entity.type
_entity.pdbx_description
1 polymer ?
#
loop_
_entity_poly.entity_id
_entity_poly.type
_entity_poly.pdbx_seq_one_letter_code
_entity_poly.pdbx_strand_id
1 'polypeptide(L)'
;MFGTAVKRLAFKTWYELNAREKQRFVEAFVDTHQRQYPRSRTNRSLRALSARHDTRHEDSPSLFAVFYSDIHSNRCRRFSDPSFQRLLVEK
;
A
#
# COMPACT_ATOMS: atom_id res chain seq x y z
N MET A 1 -5.08 11.15 24.02
CA MET A 1 -5.23 10.72 22.62
C MET A 1 -4.02 11.20 21.78
N PHE A 2 -2.87 10.51 21.83
CA PHE A 2 -1.63 10.94 21.14
C PHE A 2 -1.07 9.90 20.13
N GLY A 3 -1.79 8.80 19.87
CA GLY A 3 -1.23 7.64 19.16
C GLY A 3 -1.14 7.75 17.62
N THR A 4 -1.83 8.69 16.97
CA THR A 4 -1.88 8.76 15.50
C THR A 4 -0.79 9.62 14.89
N ALA A 5 -0.34 10.68 15.57
CA ALA A 5 0.69 11.57 15.07
C ALA A 5 2.09 10.93 15.09
N VAL A 6 2.40 10.14 16.14
CA VAL A 6 3.70 9.48 16.30
C VAL A 6 3.92 8.40 15.23
N LYS A 7 2.88 7.60 14.91
CA LYS A 7 2.95 6.62 13.81
C LYS A 7 3.32 7.27 12.48
N ARG A 8 2.78 8.45 12.17
CA ARG A 8 3.02 9.12 10.88
C ARG A 8 4.46 9.60 10.69
N LEU A 9 5.20 9.86 11.78
CA LEU A 9 6.60 10.27 11.74
C LEU A 9 7.55 9.06 11.60
N ALA A 10 7.13 7.87 12.04
CA ALA A 10 7.94 6.66 12.00
C ALA A 10 7.99 5.98 10.62
N PHE A 11 7.01 6.25 9.74
CA PHE A 11 6.91 5.61 8.42
C PHE A 11 7.10 6.62 7.28
N LYS A 12 7.81 6.17 6.24
CA LYS A 12 7.97 6.89 4.97
C LYS A 12 6.62 7.14 4.32
N THR A 13 6.46 8.31 3.71
CA THR A 13 5.40 8.63 2.76
C THR A 13 5.71 8.02 1.39
N TRP A 14 4.70 7.92 0.50
CA TRP A 14 4.88 7.31 -0.82
C TRP A 14 6.03 7.92 -1.64
N TYR A 15 6.20 9.25 -1.56
CA TYR A 15 7.23 9.97 -2.30
C TYR A 15 8.65 9.72 -1.75
N GLU A 16 8.75 9.28 -0.49
CA GLU A 16 10.03 8.90 0.14
C GLU A 16 10.42 7.45 -0.20
N LEU A 17 9.53 6.66 -0.81
CA LEU A 17 9.83 5.28 -1.21
C LEU A 17 10.65 5.23 -2.50
N ASN A 18 11.70 4.40 -2.49
CA ASN A 18 12.42 4.05 -3.71
C ASN A 18 11.61 3.04 -4.57
N ALA A 19 12.05 2.81 -5.82
CA ALA A 19 11.36 1.93 -6.75
C ALA A 19 11.15 0.49 -6.21
N ARG A 20 12.14 -0.05 -5.48
CA ARG A 20 12.04 -1.40 -4.88
C ARG A 20 11.03 -1.45 -3.74
N GLU A 21 10.99 -0.42 -2.90
CA GLU A 21 10.02 -0.30 -1.81
C GLU A 21 8.60 -0.15 -2.35
N LYS A 22 8.41 0.66 -3.41
CA LYS A 22 7.13 0.78 -4.12
C LYS A 22 6.68 -0.56 -4.71
N GLN A 23 7.57 -1.27 -5.40
CA GLN A 23 7.27 -2.58 -5.96
C GLN A 23 6.87 -3.58 -4.87
N ARG A 24 7.66 -3.66 -3.79
CA ARG A 24 7.38 -4.55 -2.66
C ARG A 24 6.02 -4.24 -2.04
N PHE A 25 5.70 -2.96 -1.87
CA PHE A 25 4.38 -2.54 -1.39
C PHE A 25 3.27 -3.02 -2.31
N VAL A 26 3.39 -2.80 -3.62
CA VAL A 26 2.38 -3.20 -4.61
C VAL A 26 2.11 -4.71 -4.54
N GLU A 27 3.15 -5.54 -4.60
CA GLU A 27 3.03 -7.00 -4.54
C GLU A 27 2.39 -7.46 -3.22
N ALA A 28 2.90 -6.96 -2.10
CA ALA A 28 2.41 -7.32 -0.77
C ALA A 28 0.98 -6.81 -0.51
N PHE A 29 0.61 -5.65 -1.06
CA PHE A 29 -0.75 -5.11 -0.96
C PHE A 29 -1.75 -6.01 -1.69
N VAL A 30 -1.43 -6.45 -2.91
CA VAL A 30 -2.32 -7.33 -3.67
C VAL A 30 -2.52 -8.67 -2.96
N ASP A 31 -1.45 -9.26 -2.43
CA ASP A 31 -1.51 -10.52 -1.66
C ASP A 31 -2.31 -10.33 -0.36
N THR A 32 -2.03 -9.26 0.39
CA THR A 32 -2.74 -8.94 1.64
C THR A 32 -4.23 -8.71 1.39
N HIS A 33 -4.57 -7.97 0.34
CA HIS A 33 -5.97 -7.71 -0.03
C HIS A 33 -6.68 -9.00 -0.45
N GLN A 34 -6.01 -9.89 -1.17
CA GLN A 34 -6.59 -11.18 -1.55
C GLN A 34 -6.83 -12.08 -0.33
N ARG A 35 -5.91 -12.11 0.63
CA ARG A 35 -6.08 -12.89 1.87
C ARG A 35 -7.22 -12.36 2.72
N GLN A 36 -7.33 -11.03 2.87
CA GLN A 36 -8.39 -10.40 3.66
C GLN A 36 -9.75 -10.45 2.97
N TYR A 37 -9.79 -10.34 1.65
CA TYR A 37 -11.02 -10.30 0.87
C TYR A 37 -11.01 -11.30 -0.30
N PRO A 38 -11.00 -12.61 -0.03
CA PRO A 38 -10.76 -13.64 -1.06
C PRO A 38 -11.82 -13.67 -2.17
N ARG A 39 -13.06 -13.30 -1.84
CA ARG A 39 -14.19 -13.25 -2.80
C ARG A 39 -14.34 -11.89 -3.49
N SER A 40 -13.47 -10.92 -3.23
CA SER A 40 -13.58 -9.58 -3.82
C SER A 40 -13.27 -9.60 -5.31
N ARG A 41 -14.19 -9.06 -6.12
CA ARG A 41 -13.99 -8.88 -7.57
C ARG A 41 -12.80 -7.97 -7.88
N THR A 42 -12.47 -7.07 -6.95
CA THR A 42 -11.35 -6.14 -7.03
C THR A 42 -9.99 -6.84 -7.08
N ASN A 43 -9.87 -8.09 -6.59
CA ASN A 43 -8.61 -8.85 -6.64
C ASN A 43 -8.10 -9.05 -8.07
N ARG A 44 -9.00 -9.26 -9.04
CA ARG A 44 -8.62 -9.39 -10.45
C ARG A 44 -8.09 -8.07 -11.01
N SER A 45 -8.75 -6.96 -10.69
CA SER A 45 -8.32 -5.61 -11.09
C SER A 45 -6.97 -5.25 -10.47
N LEU A 46 -6.78 -5.53 -9.17
CA LEU A 46 -5.52 -5.26 -8.46
C LEU A 46 -4.36 -6.06 -9.04
N ARG A 47 -4.56 -7.35 -9.34
CA ARG A 47 -3.54 -8.18 -10.03
C ARG A 47 -3.21 -7.67 -11.43
N ALA A 48 -4.21 -7.25 -12.20
CA ALA A 48 -3.99 -6.70 -13.53
C ALA A 48 -3.23 -5.36 -13.48
N LEU A 49 -3.51 -4.53 -12.47
CA LEU A 49 -2.82 -3.26 -12.25
C LEU A 49 -1.39 -3.46 -11.74
N SER A 50 -1.16 -4.43 -10.85
CA SER A 50 0.20 -4.75 -10.39
C SER A 50 1.05 -5.35 -11.50
N ALA A 51 0.46 -6.11 -12.43
CA ALA A 51 1.19 -6.64 -13.60
C ALA A 51 1.66 -5.54 -14.56
N ARG A 52 1.07 -4.34 -14.51
CA ARG A 52 1.50 -3.17 -15.28
C ARG A 52 2.58 -2.35 -14.58
N HIS A 53 2.95 -2.72 -13.36
CA HIS A 53 4.04 -2.09 -12.62
C HIS A 53 5.38 -2.52 -13.23
N ASP A 54 5.80 -1.83 -14.29
CA ASP A 54 7.08 -2.05 -14.93
C ASP A 54 8.18 -1.30 -14.17
N THR A 55 9.16 -2.03 -13.66
CA THR A 55 10.34 -1.47 -12.98
C THR A 55 11.21 -0.63 -13.91
N ARG A 56 11.03 -0.75 -15.23
CA ARG A 56 11.82 -0.07 -16.25
C ARG A 56 11.43 1.39 -16.49
N HIS A 57 10.20 1.78 -16.09
CA HIS A 57 9.67 3.13 -16.34
C HIS A 57 9.36 3.92 -15.07
N GLU A 58 9.62 3.36 -13.87
CA GLU A 58 9.24 3.94 -12.56
C GLU A 58 7.77 4.37 -12.42
N ASP A 59 6.93 4.02 -13.40
CA ASP A 59 5.49 4.28 -13.42
C ASP A 59 4.77 3.27 -12.53
N SER A 60 4.95 3.44 -11.23
CA SER A 60 4.05 2.81 -10.28
C SER A 60 2.66 3.44 -10.47
N PRO A 61 1.60 2.63 -10.73
CA PRO A 61 0.28 3.21 -10.99
C PRO A 61 -0.13 4.13 -9.84
N SER A 62 -0.50 5.37 -10.16
CA SER A 62 -0.83 6.42 -9.17
C SER A 62 -1.87 5.98 -8.13
N LEU A 63 -2.68 4.96 -8.46
CA LEU A 63 -3.64 4.35 -7.55
C LEU A 63 -2.97 3.71 -6.31
N PHE A 64 -1.81 3.05 -6.45
CA PHE A 64 -1.12 2.45 -5.30
C PHE A 64 -0.54 3.52 -4.37
N ALA A 65 -0.19 4.69 -4.89
CA ALA A 65 0.17 5.85 -4.08
C ALA A 65 -0.99 6.28 -3.17
N VAL A 66 -2.22 6.32 -3.72
CA VAL A 66 -3.43 6.64 -2.96
C VAL A 66 -3.67 5.61 -1.86
N PHE A 67 -3.57 4.32 -2.17
CA PHE A 67 -3.73 3.26 -1.17
C PHE A 67 -2.68 3.35 -0.06
N TYR A 68 -1.42 3.60 -0.41
CA TYR A 68 -0.35 3.78 0.56
C TYR A 68 -0.63 4.98 1.47
N SER A 69 -1.03 6.12 0.90
CA SER A 69 -1.38 7.33 1.66
C SER A 69 -2.59 7.14 2.57
N ASP A 70 -3.58 6.35 2.15
CA ASP A 70 -4.77 6.03 2.94
C ASP A 70 -4.42 5.14 4.14
N ILE A 71 -3.55 4.15 3.96
CA ILE A 71 -3.01 3.30 5.03
C ILE A 71 -2.18 4.16 6.00
N HIS A 72 -1.24 4.96 5.47
CA HIS A 72 -0.35 5.82 6.26
C HIS A 72 -1.14 6.84 7.09
N SER A 73 -2.21 7.39 6.53
CA SER A 73 -3.08 8.35 7.20
C SER A 73 -4.17 7.70 8.06
N ASN A 74 -4.30 6.37 8.01
CA ASN A 74 -5.36 5.60 8.66
C ASN A 74 -6.76 6.18 8.39
N ARG A 75 -6.99 6.70 7.17
CA ARG A 75 -8.23 7.40 6.79
C ARG A 75 -9.31 6.46 6.28
N CYS A 76 -8.91 5.27 5.82
CA CYS A 76 -9.83 4.30 5.23
C CYS A 76 -10.03 3.11 6.17
N ARG A 77 -11.25 2.93 6.69
CA ARG A 77 -11.62 1.77 7.53
C ARG A 77 -11.40 0.41 6.84
N ARG A 78 -11.34 0.37 5.51
CA ARG A 78 -11.02 -0.87 4.78
C ARG A 78 -9.58 -1.32 5.00
N PHE A 79 -8.69 -0.43 5.39
CA PHE A 79 -7.28 -0.73 5.65
C PHE A 79 -6.91 -0.57 7.13
N SER A 80 -7.90 -0.55 8.03
CA SER A 80 -7.63 -0.51 9.48
C SER A 80 -7.15 -1.84 10.03
N ASP A 81 -7.25 -2.93 9.25
CA ASP A 81 -6.72 -4.22 9.66
C ASP A 81 -5.18 -4.14 9.82
N PRO A 82 -4.61 -4.71 10.90
CA PRO A 82 -3.17 -4.69 11.14
C PRO A 82 -2.33 -5.25 10.00
N SER A 83 -2.88 -6.13 9.15
CA SER A 83 -2.16 -6.67 8.00
C SER A 83 -1.72 -5.58 7.02
N PHE A 84 -2.55 -4.55 6.81
CA PHE A 84 -2.22 -3.44 5.93
C PHE A 84 -1.23 -2.47 6.56
N GLN A 85 -1.27 -2.27 7.89
CA GLN A 85 -0.31 -1.40 8.57
C GLN A 85 1.13 -1.93 8.50
N ARG A 86 1.31 -3.26 8.42
CA ARG A 86 2.62 -3.91 8.24
C ARG A 86 3.24 -3.65 6.86
N LEU A 87 2.48 -3.10 5.93
CA LEU A 87 2.97 -2.75 4.58
C LEU A 87 3.68 -1.39 4.53
N LEU A 88 3.56 -0.58 5.59
CA LEU A 88 4.27 0.69 5.70
C LEU A 88 5.75 0.46 5.92
N VAL A 89 6.58 1.31 5.30
CA VAL A 89 8.03 1.24 5.41
C VAL A 89 8.50 2.22 6.47
N GLU A 90 9.28 1.74 7.43
CA GLU A 90 9.89 2.59 8.47
C GLU A 90 10.93 3.54 7.86
N LYS A 91 11.07 4.73 8.44
CA LYS A 91 12.03 5.74 7.98
C LYS A 91 13.46 5.34 8.27
#